data_AF-A0AAC9HV15-F1
#
_entry.id   AF-A0AAC9HV15-F1
#
_cell.length_a   1.000
_cell.length_b   1.000
_cell.length_c   1.000
_cell.angle_alpha   90.00
_cell.angle_beta   90.00
_cell.angle_gamma   90.00
#
_symmetry.space_group_name_H-M   'P 1'
#
loop_
_entity.id
_entity.type
_entity.pdbx_description
1 polymer ?
#
loop_
_entity_poly.entity_id
_entity_poly.type
_entity_poly.pdbx_seq_one_letter_code
_entity_poly.pdbx_strand_id
1 'polypeptide(L)'
;MYLVDPDQLETRAGRFTGLSGQVEDAAAALRDALAETEGCWGSDEIGRNFAARHVGPSAEVVELLDALPGELLDMRDRLQATARDYSSVDEHNAGLVGSNDAGSH
;
A
#
# COMPACT_ATOMS: atom_id res chain seq x y z
N MET A 1 -3.88 -30.01 -6.00
CA MET A 1 -2.66 -29.23 -5.72
C MET A 1 -2.91 -27.84 -6.27
N TYR A 2 -3.06 -26.84 -5.39
CA TYR A 2 -3.30 -25.46 -5.82
C TYR A 2 -1.94 -24.83 -6.08
N LEU A 3 -1.52 -24.80 -7.34
CA LEU A 3 -0.33 -24.06 -7.75
C LEU A 3 -0.71 -22.57 -7.69
N VAL A 4 -0.16 -21.90 -6.70
CA VAL A 4 -0.19 -20.44 -6.64
C VAL A 4 0.55 -19.93 -7.88
N ASP A 5 -0.09 -19.04 -8.64
CA ASP A 5 0.49 -18.43 -9.85
C ASP A 5 1.33 -17.19 -9.43
N PRO A 6 2.67 -17.28 -9.47
CA PRO A 6 3.55 -16.22 -8.98
C PRO A 6 3.44 -14.94 -9.84
N ASP A 7 3.16 -15.07 -11.14
CA ASP A 7 3.00 -13.91 -12.04
C ASP A 7 1.72 -13.14 -11.72
N GLN A 8 0.65 -13.84 -11.36
CA GLN A 8 -0.56 -13.19 -10.85
C GLN A 8 -0.38 -12.53 -9.50
N LEU A 9 0.46 -13.07 -8.61
CA LEU A 9 0.81 -12.43 -7.35
C LEU A 9 1.62 -11.15 -7.55
N GLU A 10 2.63 -11.19 -8.42
CA GLU A 10 3.41 -10.00 -8.79
C GLU A 10 2.53 -8.92 -9.44
N THR A 11 1.63 -9.31 -10.34
CA THR A 11 0.66 -8.38 -10.94
C THR A 11 -0.25 -7.73 -9.89
N ARG A 12 -0.73 -8.50 -8.92
CA ARG A 12 -1.57 -7.99 -7.83
C ARG A 12 -0.78 -7.12 -6.86
N ALA A 13 0.46 -7.50 -6.56
CA ALA A 13 1.39 -6.71 -5.77
C ALA A 13 1.64 -5.34 -6.42
N GLY A 14 1.84 -5.28 -7.75
CA GLY A 14 1.99 -4.03 -8.49
C GLY A 14 0.81 -3.06 -8.37
N ARG A 15 -0.42 -3.56 -8.15
CA ARG A 15 -1.59 -2.69 -7.90
C ARG A 15 -1.48 -1.92 -6.60
N PHE A 16 -0.86 -2.50 -5.57
CA PHE A 16 -0.65 -1.81 -4.30
C PHE A 16 0.34 -0.65 -4.44
N THR A 17 1.38 -0.78 -5.27
CA THR A 17 2.24 0.36 -5.61
C THR A 17 1.45 1.49 -6.28
N GLY A 18 0.59 1.16 -7.24
CA GLY A 18 -0.25 2.17 -7.90
C GLY A 18 -1.24 2.84 -6.96
N LEU A 19 -1.86 2.09 -6.04
CA LEU A 19 -2.76 2.63 -5.02
C LEU A 19 -2.00 3.49 -4.01
N SER A 20 -0.80 3.09 -3.59
CA SER A 20 0.08 3.87 -2.71
C SER A 20 0.32 5.26 -3.30
N GLY A 21 0.71 5.34 -4.57
CA GLY A 21 0.93 6.63 -5.24
C GLY A 21 -0.34 7.48 -5.32
N GLN A 22 -1.50 6.88 -5.61
CA GLN A 22 -2.77 7.62 -5.63
C GLN A 22 -3.14 8.20 -4.25
N VAL A 23 -2.82 7.48 -3.18
CA VAL A 23 -3.05 7.96 -1.81
C VAL A 23 -2.07 9.09 -1.47
N GLU A 24 -0.80 8.97 -1.86
CA GLU A 24 0.20 10.05 -1.69
C GLU A 24 -0.23 11.34 -2.41
N ASP A 25 -0.70 11.22 -3.66
CA ASP A 25 -1.20 12.34 -4.44
C ASP A 25 -2.42 13.00 -3.78
N ALA A 26 -3.36 12.19 -3.27
CA ALA A 26 -4.53 12.68 -2.55
C ALA A 26 -4.16 13.38 -1.22
N ALA A 27 -3.20 12.82 -0.47
CA ALA A 27 -2.70 13.40 0.77
C ALA A 27 -2.00 14.74 0.51
N ALA A 28 -1.19 14.83 -0.54
CA ALA A 28 -0.55 16.07 -0.98
C ALA A 28 -1.59 17.13 -1.35
N ALA A 29 -2.56 16.79 -2.20
CA ALA A 29 -3.62 17.71 -2.61
C ALA A 29 -4.47 18.22 -1.42
N LEU A 30 -4.77 17.36 -0.45
CA LEU A 30 -5.48 17.75 0.76
C LEU A 30 -4.65 18.72 1.62
N ARG A 31 -3.36 18.44 1.81
CA ARG A 31 -2.45 19.33 2.57
C ARG A 31 -2.35 20.70 1.93
N ASP A 32 -2.20 20.76 0.61
CA ASP A 32 -2.12 22.02 -0.13
C ASP A 32 -3.42 22.83 0.05
N ALA A 33 -4.58 22.18 -0.12
CA ALA A 33 -5.88 22.85 0.08
C ALA A 33 -6.09 23.35 1.52
N LEU A 34 -5.65 22.59 2.52
CA LEU A 34 -5.73 23.00 3.92
C LEU A 34 -4.80 24.18 4.21
N ALA A 35 -3.58 24.17 3.66
CA ALA A 35 -2.64 25.28 3.80
C ALA A 35 -3.14 26.56 3.13
N GLU A 36 -3.76 26.46 1.95
CA GLU A 36 -4.36 27.60 1.23
C GLU A 36 -5.54 28.23 1.98
N THR A 37 -6.26 27.42 2.75
CA THR A 37 -7.47 27.85 3.49
C THR A 37 -7.21 28.11 4.98
N GLU A 38 -5.95 27.97 5.43
CA GLU A 38 -5.62 28.18 6.83
C GLU A 38 -5.87 29.64 7.24
N GLY A 39 -6.60 29.84 8.35
CA GLY A 39 -6.85 31.16 8.90
C GLY A 39 -7.83 32.05 8.12
N CYS A 40 -8.42 31.58 7.01
CA CYS A 40 -9.34 32.38 6.19
C CYS A 40 -10.76 32.51 6.78
N TRP A 41 -11.05 31.81 7.88
CA TRP A 41 -12.38 31.66 8.46
C TRP A 41 -12.88 32.87 9.25
N GLY A 42 -12.05 33.88 9.45
CA GLY A 42 -12.37 35.08 10.22
C GLY A 42 -12.09 34.93 11.72
N SER A 43 -11.93 36.08 12.39
CA SER A 43 -11.61 36.14 13.81
C SER A 43 -12.84 36.36 14.69
N ASP A 44 -14.05 36.35 14.13
CA ASP A 44 -15.30 36.44 14.88
C ASP A 44 -15.66 35.11 15.57
N GLU A 45 -16.78 35.09 16.31
CA GLU A 45 -17.20 33.87 17.02
C GLU A 45 -17.43 32.69 16.07
N ILE A 46 -17.98 32.95 14.89
CA ILE A 46 -18.29 31.92 13.88
C ILE A 46 -16.99 31.34 13.34
N GLY A 47 -16.05 32.18 12.92
CA GLY A 47 -14.75 31.78 12.38
C GLY A 47 -13.89 30.99 13.36
N ARG A 48 -13.82 31.45 14.62
CA ARG A 48 -13.12 30.70 15.68
C ARG A 48 -13.75 29.34 15.95
N ASN A 49 -15.07 29.26 15.95
CA ASN A 49 -15.78 28.01 16.21
C ASN A 49 -15.66 27.01 15.05
N PHE A 50 -15.65 27.50 13.82
CA PHE A 50 -15.34 26.70 12.65
C PHE A 50 -13.91 26.15 12.74
N ALA A 51 -12.91 27.02 12.96
CA ALA A 51 -11.51 26.61 13.06
C ALA A 51 -11.30 25.53 14.15
N ALA A 52 -11.91 25.72 15.32
CA ALA A 52 -11.84 24.75 16.43
C ALA A 52 -12.40 23.36 16.08
N ARG A 53 -13.38 23.28 15.16
CA ARG A 53 -13.98 22.01 14.73
C ARG A 53 -13.41 21.45 13.44
N HIS A 54 -12.73 22.27 12.64
CA HIS A 54 -12.21 21.89 11.34
C HIS A 54 -10.75 21.46 11.40
N VAL A 55 -9.90 22.24 12.08
CA VAL A 55 -8.43 22.05 12.02
C VAL A 55 -8.00 20.68 12.55
N GLY A 56 -8.52 20.27 13.72
CA GLY A 56 -8.18 18.98 14.33
C GLY A 56 -8.56 17.79 13.44
N PRO A 57 -9.85 17.63 13.08
CA PRO A 57 -10.28 16.54 12.21
C PRO A 57 -9.60 16.54 10.83
N SER A 58 -9.33 17.71 10.25
CA SER A 58 -8.59 17.79 8.98
C SER A 58 -7.16 17.28 9.12
N ALA A 59 -6.48 17.60 10.23
CA ALA A 59 -5.14 17.09 10.50
C ALA A 59 -5.14 15.56 10.72
N GLU A 60 -6.12 15.02 11.46
CA GLU A 60 -6.25 13.57 11.67
C GLU A 60 -6.44 12.81 10.34
N VAL A 61 -7.22 13.37 9.40
CA VAL A 61 -7.40 12.77 8.07
C VAL A 61 -6.10 12.79 7.28
N VAL A 62 -5.34 13.88 7.33
CA VAL A 62 -4.01 13.96 6.68
C VAL A 62 -3.06 12.91 7.25
N GLU A 63 -2.99 12.76 8.58
CA GLU A 63 -2.13 11.75 9.21
C GLU A 63 -2.50 10.32 8.80
N LEU A 64 -3.80 10.01 8.73
CA LEU A 64 -4.29 8.71 8.24
C LEU A 64 -3.88 8.47 6.79
N LEU A 65 -4.00 9.48 5.93
CA LEU A 65 -3.61 9.39 4.52
C LEU A 65 -2.09 9.32 4.33
N ASP A 66 -1.29 9.93 5.20
CA ASP A 66 0.18 9.86 5.15
C ASP A 66 0.69 8.47 5.58
N ALA A 67 -0.02 7.76 6.47
CA ALA A 67 0.37 6.43 6.93
C ALA A 67 -0.01 5.30 5.94
N LEU A 68 -1.14 5.45 5.24
CA LEU A 68 -1.72 4.40 4.40
C LEU A 68 -0.82 3.92 3.23
N PRO A 69 -0.05 4.77 2.53
CA PRO A 69 0.90 4.35 1.51
C PRO A 69 1.88 3.27 2.02
N GLY A 70 2.44 3.48 3.22
CA GLY A 70 3.34 2.53 3.86
C GLY A 70 2.69 1.16 4.07
N GLU A 71 1.47 1.14 4.60
CA GLU A 71 0.72 -0.11 4.81
C GLU A 71 0.42 -0.86 3.51
N LEU A 72 0.15 -0.12 2.42
CA LEU A 72 -0.08 -0.71 1.09
C LEU A 72 1.21 -1.33 0.52
N LEU A 73 2.34 -0.65 0.69
CA LEU A 73 3.65 -1.16 0.26
C LEU A 73 4.11 -2.35 1.10
N ASP A 74 3.83 -2.36 2.41
CA ASP A 74 4.06 -3.51 3.27
C ASP A 74 3.25 -4.73 2.83
N MET A 75 1.99 -4.52 2.44
CA MET A 75 1.15 -5.60 1.91
C MET A 75 1.67 -6.13 0.58
N ARG A 76 2.15 -5.24 -0.32
CA ARG A 76 2.85 -5.64 -1.55
C ARG A 76 4.04 -6.55 -1.22
N ASP A 77 4.91 -6.12 -0.30
CA ASP A 77 6.15 -6.84 0.01
C ASP A 77 5.87 -8.23 0.58
N ARG A 78 4.84 -8.36 1.43
CA ARG A 78 4.39 -9.65 1.96
C ARG A 78 3.87 -10.58 0.86
N LEU A 79 3.14 -10.05 -0.11
CA LEU A 79 2.66 -10.84 -1.26
C LEU A 79 3.81 -11.29 -2.16
N GLN A 80 4.77 -10.42 -2.44
CA GLN A 80 5.96 -10.77 -3.23
C GLN A 80 6.83 -11.80 -2.53
N ALA A 81 7.03 -11.67 -1.22
CA ALA A 81 7.74 -12.67 -0.42
C ALA A 81 7.05 -14.04 -0.50
N THR A 82 5.73 -14.06 -0.33
CA THR A 82 4.92 -15.28 -0.44
C THR A 82 5.06 -15.93 -1.82
N ALA A 83 5.03 -15.15 -2.91
CA ALA A 83 5.20 -15.66 -4.26
C ALA A 83 6.57 -16.32 -4.47
N ARG A 84 7.65 -15.70 -3.96
CA ARG A 84 9.01 -16.24 -4.04
C ARG A 84 9.17 -17.54 -3.26
N ASP A 85 8.56 -17.63 -2.09
CA ASP A 85 8.60 -18.84 -1.27
C ASP A 85 7.93 -20.03 -1.99
N TYR A 86 6.78 -19.79 -2.65
CA TYR A 86 6.11 -20.82 -3.46
C TYR A 86 6.96 -21.25 -4.66
N SER A 87 7.52 -20.32 -5.43
CA SER A 87 8.38 -20.64 -6.56
C SER A 87 9.61 -21.46 -6.14
N SER A 88 10.24 -21.11 -5.01
CA SER A 88 11.41 -21.83 -4.50
C SER A 88 11.08 -23.27 -4.10
N VAL A 89 9.92 -23.50 -3.46
CA VAL A 89 9.47 -24.85 -3.10
C VAL A 89 9.15 -25.67 -4.35
N ASP A 90 8.52 -25.07 -5.36
CA ASP A 90 8.20 -25.75 -6.62
C ASP A 90 9.47 -26.15 -7.38
N GLU A 91 10.42 -25.23 -7.53
CA GLU A 91 11.73 -25.49 -8.16
C GLU A 91 12.53 -26.58 -7.43
N HIS A 92 12.54 -26.55 -6.09
CA HIS A 92 13.22 -27.56 -5.29
C HIS A 92 12.62 -28.96 -5.51
N ASN A 93 11.29 -29.07 -5.49
CA ASN A 93 10.60 -30.33 -5.72
C ASN A 93 10.78 -30.83 -7.16
N ALA A 94 10.73 -29.93 -8.16
CA ALA A 94 10.99 -30.27 -9.55
C ALA A 94 12.42 -30.81 -9.75
N GLY A 95 13.41 -30.22 -9.09
CA GLY A 95 14.79 -30.70 -9.10
C GLY A 95 14.97 -32.09 -8.46
N LEU A 96 14.24 -32.39 -7.39
CA LEU A 96 14.24 -33.71 -6.75
C LEU A 96 13.61 -34.79 -7.66
N VAL A 97 12.52 -34.48 -8.35
CA VAL A 97 11.87 -35.41 -9.29
C VAL A 97 12.76 -35.66 -10.51
N GLY A 98 13.32 -34.60 -11.11
CA GLY A 98 14.19 -34.72 -12.29
C GLY A 98 15.50 -35.44 -12.01
N SER A 99 16.05 -35.33 -10.79
CA SER A 99 17.24 -36.08 -10.38
C SER A 99 16.96 -37.56 -10.12
N ASN A 100 15.75 -37.90 -9.66
CA ASN A 100 15.35 -39.29 -9.45
C ASN A 100 15.07 -40.03 -10.77
N ASP A 101 14.55 -39.35 -11.78
CA ASP A 101 14.37 -39.91 -13.13
C ASP A 101 15.70 -40.10 -13.87
N ALA A 102 16.71 -39.25 -13.63
CA ALA A 102 18.05 -39.39 -14.21
C ALA A 102 18.88 -40.54 -13.60
N GLY A 103 18.48 -41.08 -12.44
CA GLY A 103 19.14 -42.19 -11.76
C GLY A 103 18.61 -43.58 -12.12
N SER A 104 17.60 -43.68 -13.00
CA SER A 104 16.97 -44.93 -13.41
C SER A 104 17.36 -45.31 -14.85
N HIS A 105 18.63 -45.65 -15.08
CA HIS A 105 19.11 -46.25 -16.33
C HIS A 105 20.16 -47.34 -16.08
#